data_AF-A0A0F0GZQ6-F1
#
_entry.id   AF-A0A0F0GZQ6-F1
#
_cell.length_a   1.000
_cell.length_b   1.000
_cell.length_c   1.000
_cell.angle_alpha   90.00
_cell.angle_beta   90.00
_cell.angle_gamma   90.00
#
_symmetry.space_group_name_H-M   'P 1'
#
loop_
_entity.id
_entity.type
_entity.pdbx_description
1 polymer ?
#
loop_
_entity_poly.entity_id
_entity_poly.type
_entity_poly.pdbx_seq_one_letter_code
_entity_poly.pdbx_strand_id
1 'polypeptide(L)'
;MTIDLPPRRKLPAEIKERMRPDFAEARPSRNHTPLAVAAGVALLVAGGVTFTQSFVDRADPGNARVVAPSLQDLNRCRAALKDENWPSTQMVVFDGRKVLRGKDNRFCELTRSRARVVPPNAAPVQLEAGSVTFSSKNITAGVPPLGARTARVREAKNGYSRASTDAVVTPDFFVTYSATPLSITEVVFEDRTVPVPPSAELPGAESADSFESGDDSPSAPVNLLARCADNAATEGTRSDELQGWQPLLANGSADKTGLLLAHRANREWATCFFSPGPGNSGALHQISTAPPDLQGAKMVGGYAGDGAFVLAVRTNRTATTVEVSADGGPPVTADVVDGFFMVTLPGDGARISFDTVHVTARNADKQIVYTGGVT
;
A
#
# COMPACT_ATOMS: atom_id res chain seq x y z
N MET A 1 -54.37 21.22 -0.13
CA MET A 1 -55.21 20.53 -1.13
C MET A 1 -54.84 19.05 -1.10
N THR A 2 -55.73 18.22 -0.56
CA THR A 2 -55.56 16.77 -0.42
C THR A 2 -56.08 16.09 -1.68
N ILE A 3 -55.24 15.30 -2.34
CA ILE A 3 -55.63 14.54 -3.54
C ILE A 3 -56.35 13.27 -3.09
N ASP A 4 -57.63 13.18 -3.42
CA ASP A 4 -58.50 12.04 -3.12
C ASP A 4 -58.24 10.94 -4.17
N LEU A 5 -57.65 9.81 -3.74
CA LEU A 5 -57.38 8.66 -4.60
C LEU A 5 -58.52 7.64 -4.50
N PRO A 6 -59.01 7.08 -5.62
CA PRO A 6 -60.13 6.16 -5.61
C PRO A 6 -59.82 4.85 -4.87
N PRO A 7 -60.83 4.21 -4.26
CA PRO A 7 -60.62 3.05 -3.41
C PRO A 7 -60.06 1.86 -4.19
N ARG A 8 -58.96 1.29 -3.68
CA ARG A 8 -58.28 0.13 -4.28
C ARG A 8 -59.22 -1.08 -4.30
N ARG A 9 -59.62 -1.54 -5.49
CA ARG A 9 -60.31 -2.83 -5.66
C ARG A 9 -59.39 -3.96 -5.19
N LYS A 10 -59.90 -4.88 -4.37
CA LYS A 10 -59.21 -6.11 -4.00
C LYS A 10 -58.99 -6.96 -5.26
N LEU A 11 -57.76 -7.41 -5.46
CA LEU A 11 -57.40 -8.34 -6.53
C LEU A 11 -58.13 -9.69 -6.36
N PRO A 12 -58.57 -10.33 -7.47
CA PRO A 12 -59.17 -11.66 -7.45
C PRO A 12 -58.22 -12.72 -6.86
N ALA A 13 -58.79 -13.72 -6.18
CA ALA A 13 -58.03 -14.75 -5.46
C ALA A 13 -57.05 -15.52 -6.35
N GLU A 14 -57.38 -15.68 -7.63
CA GLU A 14 -56.57 -16.41 -8.63
C GLU A 14 -55.19 -15.79 -8.90
N ILE A 15 -55.02 -14.47 -8.67
CA ILE A 15 -53.73 -13.78 -8.86
C ILE A 15 -52.84 -13.90 -7.61
N LYS A 16 -53.44 -14.10 -6.43
CA LYS A 16 -52.68 -14.31 -5.18
C LYS A 16 -51.96 -15.66 -5.15
N GLU A 17 -52.55 -16.70 -5.72
CA GLU A 17 -51.92 -18.03 -5.72
C GLU A 17 -50.75 -18.12 -6.70
N ARG A 18 -50.77 -17.40 -7.83
CA ARG A 18 -49.64 -17.35 -8.77
C ARG A 18 -48.41 -16.58 -8.27
N MET A 19 -48.54 -15.78 -7.22
CA MET A 19 -47.42 -15.05 -6.60
C MET A 19 -46.84 -15.76 -5.37
N ARG A 20 -47.28 -16.99 -5.07
CA ARG A 20 -46.71 -17.75 -3.96
C ARG A 20 -45.37 -18.36 -4.40
N PRO A 21 -44.24 -18.04 -3.74
CA PRO A 21 -42.97 -18.71 -4.03
C PRO A 21 -43.05 -20.16 -3.56
N ASP A 22 -42.69 -21.10 -4.43
CA ASP A 22 -42.53 -22.51 -4.10
C ASP A 22 -41.36 -22.70 -3.14
N PHE A 23 -41.63 -22.69 -1.83
CA PHE A 23 -40.77 -23.31 -0.84
C PHE A 23 -41.19 -24.77 -0.69
N ALA A 24 -40.65 -25.63 -1.53
CA ALA A 24 -40.78 -27.08 -1.38
C ALA A 24 -39.69 -27.60 -0.41
N GLU A 25 -40.15 -27.88 0.82
CA GLU A 25 -39.75 -28.93 1.75
C GLU A 25 -38.32 -29.51 1.68
N ALA A 26 -37.57 -29.22 2.74
CA ALA A 26 -36.45 -30.03 3.19
C ALA A 26 -36.93 -31.41 3.69
N ARG A 27 -36.34 -32.50 3.17
CA ARG A 27 -36.44 -33.84 3.78
C ARG A 27 -35.25 -34.11 4.71
N PRO A 28 -35.46 -34.67 5.92
CA PRO A 28 -34.41 -35.06 6.85
C PRO A 28 -34.10 -36.57 6.83
N SER A 29 -32.83 -36.95 7.01
CA SER A 29 -32.38 -38.26 7.55
C SER A 29 -30.86 -38.20 7.84
N ARG A 30 -30.44 -38.02 9.12
CA ARG A 30 -29.77 -39.01 10.02
C ARG A 30 -28.63 -39.83 9.38
N ASN A 31 -27.45 -40.04 9.96
CA ASN A 31 -26.84 -39.70 11.26
C ASN A 31 -25.34 -40.11 11.18
N HIS A 32 -24.40 -39.33 11.72
CA HIS A 32 -23.36 -39.78 12.66
C HIS A 32 -22.61 -38.53 13.20
N THR A 33 -22.68 -38.41 14.52
CA THR A 33 -22.24 -37.37 15.48
C THR A 33 -20.81 -37.65 16.02
N PRO A 34 -20.25 -36.95 17.04
CA PRO A 34 -20.23 -35.49 17.37
C PRO A 34 -18.89 -34.98 18.00
N LEU A 35 -18.92 -33.70 18.42
CA LEU A 35 -18.15 -32.98 19.48
C LEU A 35 -16.99 -32.08 18.98
N ALA A 36 -16.88 -30.79 19.34
CA ALA A 36 -17.51 -30.06 20.44
C ALA A 36 -17.85 -28.60 20.07
N VAL A 37 -18.95 -28.14 20.65
CA VAL A 37 -19.57 -26.82 20.55
C VAL A 37 -19.45 -26.11 21.89
N ALA A 38 -19.13 -24.81 21.81
CA ALA A 38 -19.51 -23.69 22.69
C ALA A 38 -18.95 -23.55 24.12
N ALA A 39 -18.44 -22.34 24.38
CA ALA A 39 -19.07 -21.33 25.24
C ALA A 39 -18.56 -19.96 24.76
N GLY A 40 -19.37 -18.98 24.33
CA GLY A 40 -20.34 -18.17 25.11
C GLY A 40 -19.57 -17.01 25.77
N VAL A 41 -19.85 -15.71 25.59
CA VAL A 41 -21.09 -14.95 25.84
C VAL A 41 -20.87 -13.52 25.30
N ALA A 42 -21.69 -13.05 24.35
CA ALA A 42 -22.69 -11.98 24.48
C ALA A 42 -22.25 -10.63 25.10
N LEU A 43 -22.31 -9.57 24.27
CA LEU A 43 -22.63 -8.22 24.73
C LEU A 43 -23.62 -7.58 23.74
N LEU A 44 -24.90 -7.77 24.06
CA LEU A 44 -26.01 -6.93 23.61
C LEU A 44 -25.87 -5.57 24.32
N VAL A 45 -25.60 -4.51 23.56
CA VAL A 45 -26.02 -3.16 23.97
C VAL A 45 -27.12 -2.74 23.00
N ALA A 46 -28.29 -2.60 23.59
CA ALA A 46 -29.53 -2.18 22.98
C ALA A 46 -29.40 -0.77 22.39
N GLY A 47 -29.81 -0.63 21.13
CA GLY A 47 -30.04 0.64 20.45
C GLY A 47 -30.75 0.32 19.14
N GLY A 48 -32.07 0.45 19.13
CA GLY A 48 -32.93 -0.04 18.06
C GLY A 48 -32.52 0.45 16.68
N VAL A 49 -32.24 -0.50 15.79
CA VAL A 49 -32.29 -0.27 14.34
C VAL A 49 -33.40 -1.16 13.82
N THR A 50 -34.52 -0.53 13.50
CA THR A 50 -35.56 -1.12 12.67
C THR A 50 -34.93 -1.47 11.33
N PHE A 51 -34.70 -2.76 11.09
CA PHE A 51 -34.37 -3.26 9.75
C PHE A 51 -35.62 -3.16 8.89
N THR A 52 -35.82 -2.02 8.24
CA THR A 52 -36.61 -1.99 7.02
C THR A 52 -35.81 -2.76 5.97
N GLN A 53 -36.25 -3.99 5.66
CA GLN A 53 -35.80 -4.72 4.48
C GLN A 53 -36.27 -3.95 3.24
N SER A 54 -35.48 -2.96 2.84
CA SER A 54 -35.53 -2.42 1.49
C SER A 54 -35.03 -3.53 0.57
N PHE A 55 -35.85 -3.92 -0.40
CA PHE A 55 -35.42 -4.72 -1.54
C PHE A 55 -34.18 -4.05 -2.15
N VAL A 56 -33.01 -4.66 -2.03
CA VAL A 56 -31.80 -4.22 -2.74
C VAL A 56 -31.59 -5.17 -3.89
N ASP A 57 -31.79 -4.63 -5.09
CA ASP A 57 -31.34 -5.18 -6.36
C ASP A 57 -29.93 -5.79 -6.23
N ARG A 58 -29.70 -6.90 -6.95
CA ARG A 58 -28.40 -7.55 -7.19
C ARG A 58 -27.20 -6.66 -6.80
N ALA A 59 -26.55 -6.99 -5.68
CA ALA A 59 -25.40 -6.27 -5.17
C ALA A 59 -24.37 -6.08 -6.30
N ASP A 60 -24.15 -4.81 -6.67
CA ASP A 60 -23.15 -4.39 -7.63
C ASP A 60 -21.75 -4.70 -7.04
N PRO A 61 -20.96 -5.62 -7.64
CA PRO A 61 -19.69 -6.06 -7.05
C PRO A 61 -18.67 -4.91 -6.87
N GLY A 62 -18.83 -3.79 -7.57
CA GLY A 62 -18.02 -2.58 -7.37
C GLY A 62 -18.31 -1.86 -6.05
N ASN A 63 -19.57 -1.77 -5.63
CA ASN A 63 -19.98 -1.00 -4.45
C ASN A 63 -19.47 -1.59 -3.13
N ALA A 64 -19.19 -2.91 -3.09
CA ALA A 64 -18.67 -3.56 -1.89
C ALA A 64 -17.24 -3.12 -1.51
N ARG A 65 -16.50 -2.49 -2.44
CA ARG A 65 -15.12 -2.00 -2.21
C ARG A 65 -15.05 -0.49 -1.91
N VAL A 66 -16.19 0.19 -1.93
CA VAL A 66 -16.28 1.63 -1.63
C VAL A 66 -16.56 1.79 -0.13
N VAL A 67 -15.66 2.48 0.55
CA VAL A 67 -15.73 2.74 1.99
C VAL A 67 -15.65 4.23 2.28
N ALA A 68 -16.04 4.65 3.48
CA ALA A 68 -15.84 6.02 3.92
C ALA A 68 -14.35 6.27 4.25
N PRO A 69 -13.75 7.39 3.81
CA PRO A 69 -12.39 7.74 4.19
C PRO A 69 -12.31 8.09 5.69
N SER A 70 -11.18 7.79 6.32
CA SER A 70 -10.90 8.28 7.67
C SER A 70 -10.59 9.78 7.65
N LEU A 71 -10.67 10.44 8.81
CA LEU A 71 -10.26 11.84 8.94
C LEU A 71 -8.78 12.04 8.56
N GLN A 72 -7.94 11.05 8.87
CA GLN A 72 -6.52 11.08 8.51
C GLN A 72 -6.33 11.03 6.98
N ASP A 73 -7.04 10.14 6.28
CA ASP A 73 -6.97 10.06 4.81
C ASP A 73 -7.45 11.38 4.17
N LEU A 74 -8.54 11.96 4.69
CA LEU A 74 -9.04 13.26 4.23
C LEU A 74 -8.01 14.37 4.42
N ASN A 75 -7.40 14.48 5.60
CA ASN A 75 -6.41 15.52 5.88
C ASN A 75 -5.18 15.41 4.98
N ARG A 76 -4.70 14.18 4.72
CA ARG A 76 -3.61 13.93 3.79
C ARG A 76 -3.93 14.38 2.37
N CYS A 77 -5.15 14.10 1.89
CA CYS A 77 -5.58 14.55 0.57
C CYS A 77 -5.79 16.06 0.47
N ARG A 78 -6.36 16.69 1.51
CA ARG A 78 -6.53 18.15 1.58
C ARG A 78 -5.20 18.89 1.51
N ALA A 79 -4.20 18.40 2.26
CA ALA A 79 -2.84 18.92 2.21
C ALA A 79 -2.24 18.80 0.80
N ALA A 80 -2.35 17.63 0.18
CA ALA A 80 -1.82 17.40 -1.17
C ALA A 80 -2.53 18.26 -2.24
N LEU A 81 -3.86 18.40 -2.15
CA LEU A 81 -4.67 19.23 -3.04
C LEU A 81 -4.51 20.74 -2.78
N LYS A 82 -3.89 21.13 -1.66
CA LYS A 82 -3.86 22.52 -1.15
C LYS A 82 -5.27 23.11 -1.01
N ASP A 83 -6.20 22.29 -0.50
CA ASP A 83 -7.60 22.64 -0.29
C ASP A 83 -8.10 22.02 1.01
N GLU A 84 -8.12 22.81 2.09
CA GLU A 84 -8.52 22.37 3.43
C GLU A 84 -10.00 21.96 3.53
N ASN A 85 -10.84 22.44 2.62
CA ASN A 85 -12.28 22.20 2.64
C ASN A 85 -12.69 21.09 1.67
N TRP A 86 -11.73 20.47 0.97
CA TRP A 86 -12.03 19.43 -0.01
C TRP A 86 -12.85 18.29 0.64
N PRO A 87 -14.07 18.01 0.13
CA PRO A 87 -14.94 16.99 0.69
C PRO A 87 -14.83 15.69 -0.11
N SER A 88 -14.64 14.57 0.61
CA SER A 88 -14.79 13.23 0.05
C SER A 88 -15.56 12.33 1.03
N THR A 89 -16.46 11.51 0.48
CA THR A 89 -17.22 10.51 1.24
C THR A 89 -17.00 9.10 0.70
N GLN A 90 -16.20 8.96 -0.36
CA GLN A 90 -16.01 7.72 -1.10
C GLN A 90 -14.53 7.46 -1.28
N MET A 91 -14.08 6.29 -0.84
CA MET A 91 -12.72 5.81 -0.97
C MET A 91 -12.74 4.38 -1.49
N VAL A 92 -11.86 4.08 -2.43
CA VAL A 92 -11.59 2.72 -2.88
C VAL A 92 -10.25 2.27 -2.31
N VAL A 93 -10.21 1.07 -1.75
CA VAL A 93 -8.98 0.48 -1.20
C VAL A 93 -8.49 -0.63 -2.11
N PHE A 94 -7.26 -0.49 -2.56
CA PHE A 94 -6.47 -1.53 -3.24
C PHE A 94 -5.31 -1.93 -2.33
N ASP A 95 -4.65 -3.04 -2.65
CA ASP A 95 -3.55 -3.62 -1.87
C ASP A 95 -2.47 -2.56 -1.51
N GLY A 96 -2.53 -2.02 -0.28
CA GLY A 96 -1.64 -0.96 0.20
C GLY A 96 -1.88 0.45 -0.38
N ARG A 97 -2.99 0.70 -1.08
CA ARG A 97 -3.33 2.00 -1.70
C ARG A 97 -4.77 2.39 -1.46
N LYS A 98 -5.02 3.69 -1.35
CA LYS A 98 -6.36 4.24 -1.17
C LYS A 98 -6.59 5.30 -2.24
N VAL A 99 -7.78 5.34 -2.84
CA VAL A 99 -8.14 6.34 -3.84
C VAL A 99 -9.42 7.01 -3.39
N LEU A 100 -9.33 8.28 -3.01
CA LEU A 100 -10.45 9.09 -2.57
C LEU A 100 -11.01 9.87 -3.75
N ARG A 101 -12.34 9.90 -3.86
CA ARG A 101 -13.07 10.68 -4.87
C ARG A 101 -13.79 11.85 -4.21
N GLY A 102 -13.51 13.06 -4.68
CA GLY A 102 -14.12 14.29 -4.20
C GLY A 102 -15.48 14.53 -4.86
N LYS A 103 -16.34 15.31 -4.20
CA LYS A 103 -17.64 15.70 -4.79
C LYS A 103 -17.51 16.54 -6.07
N ASP A 104 -16.35 17.14 -6.26
CA ASP A 104 -15.96 17.95 -7.42
C ASP A 104 -15.24 17.14 -8.52
N ASN A 105 -15.28 15.81 -8.44
CA ASN A 105 -14.63 14.87 -9.38
C ASN A 105 -13.10 14.89 -9.38
N ARG A 106 -12.46 15.59 -8.43
CA ARG A 106 -11.02 15.42 -8.18
C ARG A 106 -10.76 14.09 -7.48
N PHE A 107 -9.60 13.53 -7.72
CA PHE A 107 -9.13 12.29 -7.10
C PHE A 107 -7.84 12.52 -6.33
N CYS A 108 -7.67 11.74 -5.27
CA CYS A 108 -6.45 11.70 -4.49
C CYS A 108 -6.08 10.24 -4.21
N GLU A 109 -4.90 9.81 -4.68
CA GLU A 109 -4.32 8.51 -4.33
C GLU A 109 -3.43 8.67 -3.10
N LEU A 110 -3.60 7.82 -2.11
CA LEU A 110 -2.74 7.69 -0.94
C LEU A 110 -2.03 6.34 -0.95
N THR A 111 -0.76 6.39 -0.62
CA THR A 111 0.10 5.25 -0.25
C THR A 111 0.47 5.41 1.23
N ARG A 112 1.44 4.64 1.76
CA ARG A 112 1.87 4.84 3.17
C ARG A 112 2.68 6.13 3.35
N SER A 113 3.40 6.56 2.31
CA SER A 113 4.36 7.67 2.36
C SER A 113 4.08 8.82 1.39
N ARG A 114 3.13 8.66 0.46
CA ARG A 114 2.82 9.67 -0.56
C ARG A 114 1.33 9.89 -0.72
N ALA A 115 1.00 11.12 -1.05
CA ALA A 115 -0.27 11.50 -1.65
C ALA A 115 -0.01 11.90 -3.11
N ARG A 116 -0.91 11.52 -4.01
CA ARG A 116 -0.85 11.90 -5.42
C ARG A 116 -2.16 12.51 -5.86
N VAL A 117 -2.06 13.67 -6.49
CA VAL A 117 -3.20 14.47 -6.92
C VAL A 117 -2.91 15.07 -8.28
N VAL A 118 -3.96 15.31 -9.06
CA VAL A 118 -3.82 15.96 -10.36
C VAL A 118 -3.66 17.48 -10.16
N PRO A 119 -2.76 18.14 -10.90
CA PRO A 119 -2.60 19.59 -10.84
C PRO A 119 -3.91 20.32 -11.13
N PRO A 120 -4.20 21.47 -10.49
CA PRO A 120 -5.47 22.18 -10.66
C PRO A 120 -5.80 22.59 -12.10
N ASN A 121 -4.78 22.72 -12.94
CA ASN A 121 -4.89 23.14 -14.35
C ASN A 121 -4.99 21.96 -15.33
N ALA A 122 -4.85 20.71 -14.89
CA ALA A 122 -4.95 19.57 -15.79
C ALA A 122 -6.41 19.31 -16.19
N ALA A 123 -6.66 19.15 -17.48
CA ALA A 123 -7.99 18.85 -18.00
C ALA A 123 -8.23 17.33 -18.05
N PRO A 124 -9.46 16.87 -17.74
CA PRO A 124 -9.85 15.49 -18.03
C PRO A 124 -9.74 15.17 -19.52
N VAL A 125 -9.26 13.98 -19.83
CA VAL A 125 -9.30 13.45 -21.20
C VAL A 125 -10.69 12.92 -21.47
N GLN A 126 -11.41 13.59 -22.38
CA GLN A 126 -12.71 13.14 -22.85
C GLN A 126 -12.54 11.99 -23.83
N LEU A 127 -13.27 10.91 -23.58
CA LEU A 127 -13.39 9.74 -24.44
C LEU A 127 -14.77 9.72 -25.08
N GLU A 128 -14.95 8.89 -26.09
CA GLU A 128 -16.25 8.77 -26.78
C GLU A 128 -17.40 8.40 -25.83
N ALA A 129 -17.12 7.61 -24.79
CA ALA A 129 -18.12 7.11 -23.85
C ALA A 129 -17.85 7.49 -22.39
N GLY A 130 -16.88 8.35 -22.07
CA GLY A 130 -16.54 8.65 -20.67
C GLY A 130 -15.38 9.63 -20.57
N SER A 131 -14.72 9.68 -19.41
CA SER A 131 -13.52 10.49 -19.26
C SER A 131 -12.51 9.85 -18.32
N VAL A 132 -11.22 10.15 -18.55
CA VAL A 132 -10.15 9.88 -17.60
C VAL A 132 -9.78 11.20 -16.94
N THR A 133 -9.92 11.27 -15.61
CA THR A 133 -9.70 12.49 -14.81
C THR A 133 -8.47 12.39 -13.93
N PHE A 134 -7.92 11.18 -13.73
CA PHE A 134 -6.75 10.94 -12.92
C PHE A 134 -5.94 9.75 -13.45
N SER A 135 -4.62 9.92 -13.54
CA SER A 135 -3.71 8.83 -13.87
C SER A 135 -2.45 8.92 -13.03
N SER A 136 -2.08 7.81 -12.40
CA SER A 136 -0.77 7.60 -11.76
C SER A 136 -0.12 6.34 -12.31
N LYS A 137 1.03 5.94 -11.75
CA LYS A 137 1.79 4.77 -12.20
C LYS A 137 0.98 3.47 -12.21
N ASN A 138 0.05 3.29 -11.27
CA ASN A 138 -0.71 2.05 -11.09
C ASN A 138 -2.22 2.24 -10.99
N ILE A 139 -2.69 3.49 -10.91
CA ILE A 139 -4.10 3.84 -10.76
C ILE A 139 -4.55 4.66 -11.94
N THR A 140 -5.74 4.37 -12.44
CA THR A 140 -6.45 5.23 -13.38
C THR A 140 -7.86 5.40 -12.88
N ALA A 141 -8.35 6.63 -12.89
CA ALA A 141 -9.71 6.93 -12.47
C ALA A 141 -10.34 7.98 -13.38
N GLY A 142 -11.66 7.98 -13.36
CA GLY A 142 -12.44 8.78 -14.29
C GLY A 142 -13.93 8.63 -14.08
N VAL A 143 -14.70 9.18 -15.01
CA VAL A 143 -16.16 9.08 -15.03
C VAL A 143 -16.58 8.11 -16.13
N PRO A 144 -17.29 7.02 -15.81
CA PRO A 144 -17.73 6.05 -16.79
C PRO A 144 -18.95 6.57 -17.59
N PRO A 145 -19.30 5.92 -18.72
CA PRO A 145 -20.57 6.17 -19.38
C PRO A 145 -21.74 5.88 -18.44
N LEU A 146 -22.86 6.57 -18.68
CA LEU A 146 -24.11 6.27 -17.96
C LEU A 146 -24.46 4.79 -18.13
N GLY A 147 -24.65 4.10 -17.01
CA GLY A 147 -25.08 2.70 -16.97
C GLY A 147 -23.96 1.65 -17.05
N ALA A 148 -22.70 2.05 -17.20
CA ALA A 148 -21.58 1.11 -17.15
C ALA A 148 -21.36 0.57 -15.73
N ARG A 149 -21.16 -0.74 -15.64
CA ARG A 149 -20.91 -1.51 -14.40
C ARG A 149 -19.52 -2.13 -14.38
N THR A 150 -18.86 -2.19 -15.53
CA THR A 150 -17.50 -2.70 -15.65
C THR A 150 -16.62 -1.69 -16.38
N ALA A 151 -15.36 -1.61 -15.95
CA ALA A 151 -14.34 -0.80 -16.60
C ALA A 151 -12.98 -1.52 -16.49
N ARG A 152 -12.16 -1.41 -17.53
CA ARG A 152 -10.76 -1.84 -17.53
C ARG A 152 -9.94 -0.86 -18.36
N VAL A 153 -8.68 -0.65 -18.00
CA VAL A 153 -7.73 0.08 -18.85
C VAL A 153 -6.77 -0.90 -19.50
N ARG A 154 -6.35 -0.59 -20.73
CA ARG A 154 -5.49 -1.46 -21.54
C ARG A 154 -4.34 -0.68 -22.16
N GLU A 155 -3.23 -1.39 -22.29
CA GLU A 155 -2.12 -1.06 -23.17
C GLU A 155 -2.17 -2.05 -24.34
N ALA A 156 -2.46 -1.56 -25.55
CA ALA A 156 -2.46 -2.33 -26.78
C ALA A 156 -1.29 -1.87 -27.66
N LYS A 157 -0.34 -2.77 -27.94
CA LYS A 157 0.84 -2.49 -28.77
C LYS A 157 1.17 -3.70 -29.65
N ASN A 158 1.20 -3.49 -30.96
CA ASN A 158 1.68 -4.47 -31.96
C ASN A 158 1.12 -5.90 -31.77
N GLY A 159 -0.20 -6.04 -31.55
CA GLY A 159 -0.86 -7.35 -31.38
C GLY A 159 -0.76 -7.98 -29.99
N TYR A 160 -0.05 -7.34 -29.06
CA TYR A 160 -0.04 -7.69 -27.64
C TYR A 160 -0.93 -6.72 -26.85
N SER A 161 -1.66 -7.25 -25.86
CA SER A 161 -2.45 -6.42 -24.94
C SER A 161 -2.18 -6.78 -23.49
N ARG A 162 -1.95 -5.75 -22.67
CA ARG A 162 -1.93 -5.84 -21.20
C ARG A 162 -3.12 -5.06 -20.67
N ALA A 163 -3.75 -5.58 -19.63
CA ALA A 163 -4.93 -4.96 -19.02
C ALA A 163 -4.72 -4.77 -17.52
N SER A 164 -5.40 -3.77 -16.96
CA SER A 164 -5.57 -3.63 -15.52
C SER A 164 -6.39 -4.79 -14.95
N THR A 165 -6.44 -4.88 -13.62
CA THR A 165 -7.49 -5.66 -12.96
C THR A 165 -8.87 -5.03 -13.22
N ASP A 166 -9.93 -5.76 -12.88
CA ASP A 166 -11.29 -5.21 -12.87
C ASP A 166 -11.35 -3.94 -12.02
N ALA A 167 -12.02 -2.92 -12.55
CA ALA A 167 -12.24 -1.66 -11.86
C ALA A 167 -13.29 -1.78 -10.77
N VAL A 168 -13.22 -0.88 -9.79
CA VAL A 168 -14.39 -0.48 -9.03
C VAL A 168 -15.14 0.55 -9.86
N VAL A 169 -16.40 0.26 -10.21
CA VAL A 169 -17.25 1.13 -11.03
C VAL A 169 -18.48 1.50 -10.23
N THR A 170 -18.84 2.77 -10.30
CA THR A 170 -20.07 3.35 -9.77
C THR A 170 -20.66 4.27 -10.85
N PRO A 171 -21.91 4.74 -10.71
CA PRO A 171 -22.45 5.73 -11.65
C PRO A 171 -21.63 7.01 -11.77
N ASP A 172 -20.87 7.38 -10.73
CA ASP A 172 -20.14 8.65 -10.65
C ASP A 172 -18.66 8.52 -11.04
N PHE A 173 -18.07 7.33 -10.87
CA PHE A 173 -16.65 7.13 -11.11
C PHE A 173 -16.28 5.67 -11.37
N PHE A 174 -15.14 5.48 -12.02
CA PHE A 174 -14.42 4.22 -12.00
C PHE A 174 -13.00 4.42 -11.43
N VAL A 175 -12.46 3.40 -10.79
CA VAL A 175 -11.04 3.32 -10.41
C VAL A 175 -10.48 1.95 -10.77
N THR A 176 -9.44 1.93 -11.58
CA THR A 176 -8.72 0.73 -11.99
C THR A 176 -7.36 0.66 -11.31
N TYR A 177 -6.91 -0.55 -11.00
CA TYR A 177 -5.56 -0.82 -10.51
C TYR A 177 -4.81 -1.74 -11.46
N SER A 178 -3.53 -1.45 -11.68
CA SER A 178 -2.61 -2.34 -12.39
C SER A 178 -1.33 -2.48 -11.58
N ALA A 179 -0.99 -3.72 -11.20
CA ALA A 179 0.23 -4.01 -10.44
C ALA A 179 1.49 -3.58 -11.22
N THR A 180 1.49 -3.77 -12.53
CA THR A 180 2.55 -3.30 -13.42
C THR A 180 2.09 -2.03 -14.15
N PRO A 181 2.95 -1.00 -14.28
CA PRO A 181 2.59 0.21 -15.01
C PRO A 181 2.13 -0.10 -16.43
N LEU A 182 1.09 0.60 -16.89
CA LEU A 182 0.52 0.50 -18.23
C LEU A 182 0.61 1.84 -18.93
N SER A 183 1.00 1.81 -20.20
CA SER A 183 0.77 2.94 -21.10
C SER A 183 -0.65 2.82 -21.64
N ILE A 184 -1.58 3.57 -21.07
CA ILE A 184 -3.02 3.41 -21.36
C ILE A 184 -3.31 3.92 -22.77
N THR A 185 -3.71 3.01 -23.65
CA THR A 185 -4.12 3.31 -25.02
C THR A 185 -5.63 3.13 -25.22
N GLU A 186 -6.28 2.37 -24.35
CA GLU A 186 -7.70 2.02 -24.47
C GLU A 186 -8.36 1.91 -23.10
N VAL A 187 -9.65 2.23 -23.04
CA VAL A 187 -10.53 1.96 -21.89
C VAL A 187 -11.68 1.09 -22.36
N VAL A 188 -11.97 0.01 -21.64
CA VAL A 188 -13.04 -0.93 -21.97
C VAL A 188 -14.18 -0.75 -20.96
N PHE A 189 -15.38 -0.43 -21.43
CA PHE A 189 -16.61 -0.37 -20.63
C PHE A 189 -17.60 -1.41 -21.15
N GLU A 190 -18.04 -2.37 -20.31
CA GLU A 190 -19.03 -3.40 -20.72
C GLU A 190 -18.67 -4.07 -22.06
N ASP A 191 -17.41 -4.47 -22.22
CA ASP A 191 -16.81 -5.05 -23.44
C ASP A 191 -16.64 -4.09 -24.65
N ARG A 192 -17.16 -2.86 -24.58
CA ARG A 192 -16.88 -1.83 -25.58
C ARG A 192 -15.50 -1.23 -25.36
N THR A 193 -14.61 -1.42 -26.32
CA THR A 193 -13.27 -0.79 -26.32
C THR A 193 -13.38 0.64 -26.85
N VAL A 194 -12.89 1.60 -26.07
CA VAL A 194 -12.86 3.03 -26.38
C VAL A 194 -11.40 3.47 -26.43
N PRO A 195 -10.86 3.86 -27.59
CA PRO A 195 -9.47 4.29 -27.70
C PRO A 195 -9.26 5.61 -26.99
N VAL A 196 -8.11 5.74 -26.32
CA VAL A 196 -7.59 7.04 -25.87
C VAL A 196 -7.00 7.75 -27.09
N PRO A 197 -7.33 9.03 -27.34
CA PRO A 197 -6.77 9.75 -28.48
C PRO A 197 -5.23 9.71 -28.45
N PRO A 198 -4.53 9.41 -29.56
CA PRO A 198 -3.07 9.26 -29.56
C PRO A 198 -2.29 10.51 -29.12
N SER A 199 -2.89 11.69 -29.26
CA SER A 199 -2.32 12.98 -28.84
C SER A 199 -2.79 13.44 -27.46
N ALA A 200 -3.64 12.67 -26.78
CA ALA A 200 -4.14 13.05 -25.46
C ALA A 200 -3.07 12.80 -24.39
N GLU A 201 -2.74 13.85 -23.65
CA GLU A 201 -1.99 13.71 -22.41
C GLU A 201 -2.97 13.39 -21.28
N LEU A 202 -2.78 12.23 -20.64
CA LEU A 202 -3.59 11.86 -19.49
C LEU A 202 -3.30 12.82 -18.33
N PRO A 203 -4.31 13.12 -17.49
CA PRO A 203 -4.14 13.96 -16.30
C PRO A 203 -3.23 13.25 -15.29
N GLY A 204 -1.92 13.48 -15.43
CA GLY A 204 -0.88 12.88 -14.63
C GLY A 204 -0.89 13.42 -13.21
N ALA A 205 -0.89 12.53 -12.23
CA ALA A 205 -0.84 12.91 -10.83
C ALA A 205 0.58 13.33 -10.43
N GLU A 206 0.67 14.49 -9.78
CA GLU A 206 1.87 14.91 -9.06
C GLU A 206 1.93 14.21 -7.70
N SER A 207 3.14 13.96 -7.21
CA SER A 207 3.36 13.29 -5.93
C SER A 207 3.85 14.28 -4.89
N ALA A 208 3.25 14.24 -3.71
CA ALA A 208 3.70 14.94 -2.51
C ALA A 208 3.99 13.93 -1.39
N ASP A 209 4.93 14.28 -0.53
CA ASP A 209 5.17 13.52 0.70
C ASP A 209 3.95 13.66 1.62
N SER A 210 3.50 12.53 2.16
CA SER A 210 2.36 12.48 3.07
C SER A 210 2.39 11.15 3.79
N PHE A 211 2.55 11.15 5.11
CA PHE A 211 2.82 9.92 5.85
C PHE A 211 1.63 9.46 6.70
N GLU A 212 1.39 8.15 6.72
CA GLU A 212 0.39 7.53 7.62
C GLU A 212 0.79 7.57 9.09
N SER A 213 2.05 7.83 9.40
CA SER A 213 2.53 7.99 10.79
C SER A 213 2.02 9.26 11.47
N GLY A 214 1.66 10.29 10.69
CA GLY A 214 1.41 11.65 11.17
C GLY A 214 2.69 12.42 11.53
N ASP A 215 3.87 11.82 11.36
CA ASP A 215 5.15 12.51 11.42
C ASP A 215 5.44 13.10 10.04
N ASP A 216 5.62 14.42 9.96
CA ASP A 216 5.89 15.10 8.70
C ASP A 216 7.34 14.99 8.24
N SER A 217 8.25 14.50 9.10
CA SER A 217 9.67 14.37 8.81
C SER A 217 9.94 13.25 7.80
N PRO A 218 10.42 13.55 6.59
CA PRO A 218 10.76 12.53 5.61
C PRO A 218 11.84 11.54 6.06
N SER A 219 12.66 11.95 7.04
CA SER A 219 13.79 11.19 7.57
C SER A 219 13.47 10.36 8.81
N ALA A 220 12.25 10.48 9.36
CA ALA A 220 11.84 9.63 10.47
C ALA A 220 11.92 8.14 10.06
N PRO A 221 12.48 7.24 10.89
CA PRO A 221 12.64 5.83 10.53
C PRO A 221 11.34 5.14 10.11
N VAL A 222 10.21 5.53 10.72
CA VAL A 222 8.87 5.04 10.34
C VAL A 222 8.46 5.47 8.94
N ASN A 223 8.85 6.68 8.52
CA ASN A 223 8.55 7.25 7.21
C ASN A 223 9.47 6.70 6.12
N LEU A 224 10.74 6.45 6.45
CA LEU A 224 11.65 5.68 5.60
C LEU A 224 11.09 4.28 5.34
N LEU A 225 10.65 3.58 6.39
CA LEU A 225 10.02 2.26 6.24
C LEU A 225 8.77 2.32 5.36
N ALA A 226 7.92 3.34 5.53
CA ALA A 226 6.74 3.55 4.70
C ALA A 226 7.09 3.69 3.21
N ARG A 227 8.14 4.47 2.87
CA ARG A 227 8.63 4.60 1.49
C ARG A 227 9.15 3.27 0.93
N CYS A 228 9.93 2.54 1.71
CA CYS A 228 10.47 1.24 1.33
C CYS A 228 9.36 0.23 1.04
N ALA A 229 8.30 0.23 1.86
CA ALA A 229 7.13 -0.60 1.65
C ALA A 229 6.35 -0.18 0.39
N ASP A 230 6.14 1.11 0.16
CA ASP A 230 5.45 1.59 -1.05
C ASP A 230 6.21 1.24 -2.34
N ASN A 231 7.55 1.27 -2.29
CA ASN A 231 8.41 0.88 -3.41
C ASN A 231 8.38 -0.63 -3.63
N ALA A 232 8.46 -1.44 -2.56
CA ALA A 232 8.30 -2.90 -2.65
C ALA A 232 6.94 -3.31 -3.22
N ALA A 233 5.85 -2.62 -2.83
CA ALA A 233 4.53 -2.80 -3.40
C ALA A 233 4.48 -2.45 -4.90
N THR A 234 5.23 -1.41 -5.30
CA THR A 234 5.35 -1.02 -6.71
C THR A 234 6.14 -2.04 -7.53
N GLU A 235 7.04 -2.79 -6.90
CA GLU A 235 7.79 -3.91 -7.49
C GLU A 235 7.01 -5.24 -7.47
N GLY A 236 5.81 -5.27 -6.87
CA GLY A 236 4.91 -6.42 -6.89
C GLY A 236 4.86 -7.22 -5.58
N THR A 237 5.48 -6.74 -4.50
CA THR A 237 5.33 -7.36 -3.17
C THR A 237 3.91 -7.15 -2.67
N ARG A 238 3.26 -8.21 -2.17
CA ARG A 238 1.87 -8.15 -1.69
C ARG A 238 1.76 -7.37 -0.37
N SER A 239 0.63 -6.72 -0.13
CA SER A 239 0.49 -5.89 1.08
C SER A 239 0.55 -6.69 2.39
N ASP A 240 0.13 -7.96 2.42
CA ASP A 240 0.21 -8.81 3.60
C ASP A 240 1.65 -9.17 3.96
N GLU A 241 2.53 -9.28 2.96
CA GLU A 241 3.97 -9.45 3.18
C GLU A 241 4.64 -8.16 3.71
N LEU A 242 4.02 -7.00 3.46
CA LEU A 242 4.47 -5.68 3.91
C LEU A 242 3.85 -5.25 5.25
N GLN A 243 3.03 -6.10 5.89
CA GLN A 243 2.47 -5.83 7.22
C GLN A 243 3.42 -6.28 8.34
N GLY A 244 3.39 -5.55 9.46
CA GLY A 244 4.09 -5.90 10.70
C GLY A 244 5.58 -5.55 10.76
N TRP A 245 6.13 -4.93 9.72
CA TRP A 245 7.49 -4.40 9.76
C TRP A 245 7.60 -3.19 10.69
N GLN A 246 8.71 -3.11 11.42
CA GLN A 246 9.08 -1.99 12.28
C GLN A 246 10.54 -1.60 12.01
N PRO A 247 10.89 -0.31 12.09
CA PRO A 247 12.28 0.12 11.93
C PRO A 247 13.11 -0.35 13.14
N LEU A 248 14.27 -0.96 12.89
CA LEU A 248 15.22 -1.39 13.92
C LEU A 248 16.39 -0.40 14.03
N LEU A 249 17.06 -0.16 12.91
CA LEU A 249 18.20 0.75 12.80
C LEU A 249 18.06 1.56 11.51
N ALA A 250 18.44 2.83 11.57
CA ALA A 250 18.59 3.68 10.41
C ALA A 250 19.92 4.42 10.54
N ASN A 251 20.73 4.40 9.48
CA ASN A 251 21.97 5.15 9.42
C ASN A 251 22.00 5.99 8.14
N GLY A 252 22.40 7.25 8.26
CA GLY A 252 22.19 8.29 7.25
C GLY A 252 20.97 9.17 7.56
N SER A 253 20.69 10.14 6.68
CA SER A 253 19.50 11.01 6.74
C SER A 253 18.81 11.05 5.38
N ALA A 254 17.54 11.45 5.28
CA ALA A 254 16.84 11.52 3.99
C ALA A 254 17.49 12.52 2.99
N ASP A 255 18.25 13.49 3.50
CA ASP A 255 19.03 14.45 2.69
C ASP A 255 20.40 13.90 2.26
N LYS A 256 20.72 12.67 2.68
CA LYS A 256 21.96 11.96 2.39
C LYS A 256 21.65 10.52 1.98
N THR A 257 22.67 9.84 1.49
CA THR A 257 22.63 8.40 1.32
C THR A 257 22.56 7.69 2.68
N GLY A 258 21.75 6.62 2.79
CA GLY A 258 21.62 5.83 4.01
C GLY A 258 20.98 4.45 3.82
N LEU A 259 20.85 3.73 4.93
CA LEU A 259 20.34 2.37 5.00
C LEU A 259 19.39 2.23 6.20
N LEU A 260 18.26 1.55 5.97
CA LEU A 260 17.29 1.15 6.98
C LEU A 260 17.34 -0.37 7.13
N LEU A 261 17.34 -0.84 8.37
CA LEU A 261 17.12 -2.23 8.76
C LEU A 261 15.80 -2.25 9.51
N ALA A 262 14.88 -3.08 9.02
CA ALA A 262 13.59 -3.31 9.63
C ALA A 262 13.53 -4.75 10.14
N HIS A 263 12.64 -4.98 11.10
CA HIS A 263 12.36 -6.29 11.63
C HIS A 263 10.85 -6.54 11.68
N ARG A 264 10.47 -7.82 11.63
CA ARG A 264 9.11 -8.28 11.83
C ARG A 264 9.12 -9.40 12.86
N ALA A 265 8.35 -9.19 13.94
CA ALA A 265 8.23 -10.11 15.08
C ALA A 265 9.59 -10.60 15.66
N ASN A 266 10.67 -9.82 15.51
CA ASN A 266 12.04 -10.17 15.92
C ASN A 266 12.57 -11.50 15.35
N ARG A 267 12.04 -11.93 14.20
CA ARG A 267 12.38 -13.22 13.55
C ARG A 267 12.71 -13.08 12.08
N GLU A 268 12.29 -11.98 11.48
CA GLU A 268 12.55 -11.66 10.09
C GLU A 268 13.11 -10.26 10.04
N TRP A 269 14.03 -10.05 9.11
CA TRP A 269 14.71 -8.78 8.93
C TRP A 269 14.69 -8.41 7.45
N ALA A 270 14.73 -7.12 7.18
CA ALA A 270 14.78 -6.59 5.83
C ALA A 270 15.59 -5.32 5.78
N THR A 271 16.23 -5.06 4.66
CA THR A 271 16.99 -3.83 4.43
C THR A 271 16.38 -3.01 3.31
N CYS A 272 16.57 -1.70 3.38
CA CYS A 272 16.20 -0.77 2.33
C CYS A 272 17.19 0.39 2.32
N PHE A 273 17.76 0.71 1.16
CA PHE A 273 18.61 1.88 1.02
C PHE A 273 17.77 3.13 0.76
N PHE A 274 18.33 4.31 1.04
CA PHE A 274 17.73 5.57 0.65
C PHE A 274 18.80 6.57 0.24
N SER A 275 18.43 7.51 -0.61
CA SER A 275 19.32 8.53 -1.18
C SER A 275 18.59 9.87 -1.27
N PRO A 276 19.32 10.99 -1.44
CA PRO A 276 18.72 12.32 -1.43
C PRO A 276 17.66 12.47 -2.52
N GLY A 277 16.48 12.99 -2.15
CA GLY A 277 15.44 13.40 -3.09
C GLY A 277 14.09 12.68 -2.94
N PRO A 278 13.02 13.25 -3.51
CA PRO A 278 11.66 12.75 -3.34
C PRO A 278 11.48 11.38 -4.00
N GLY A 279 11.26 10.36 -3.17
CA GLY A 279 11.00 9.00 -3.61
C GLY A 279 12.23 8.14 -3.87
N ASN A 280 13.41 8.59 -3.48
CA ASN A 280 14.70 7.94 -3.68
C ASN A 280 15.06 6.92 -2.58
N SER A 281 14.06 6.18 -2.10
CA SER A 281 14.27 4.95 -1.32
C SER A 281 14.29 3.75 -2.26
N GLY A 282 15.02 2.69 -1.90
CA GLY A 282 14.90 1.38 -2.52
C GLY A 282 13.60 0.67 -2.11
N ALA A 283 13.41 -0.55 -2.57
CA ALA A 283 12.40 -1.44 -2.04
C ALA A 283 12.87 -2.10 -0.73
N LEU A 284 11.92 -2.53 0.08
CA LEU A 284 12.18 -3.37 1.25
C LEU A 284 12.54 -4.79 0.80
N HIS A 285 13.78 -5.22 1.04
CA HIS A 285 14.26 -6.56 0.68
C HIS A 285 14.49 -7.39 1.93
N GLN A 286 13.80 -8.52 2.05
CA GLN A 286 14.04 -9.48 3.13
C GLN A 286 15.46 -10.03 3.07
N ILE A 287 16.10 -10.14 4.23
CA ILE A 287 17.44 -10.68 4.36
C ILE A 287 17.39 -12.03 5.06
N SER A 288 18.11 -13.01 4.50
CA SER A 288 18.31 -14.30 5.18
C SER A 288 19.36 -14.11 6.27
N THR A 289 18.90 -14.04 7.50
CA THR A 289 19.80 -14.01 8.64
C THR A 289 20.15 -15.47 8.96
N ALA A 290 21.46 -15.77 9.06
CA ALA A 290 21.92 -17.13 9.37
C ALA A 290 21.40 -17.58 10.77
N PRO A 291 21.73 -18.77 11.28
CA PRO A 291 21.31 -19.17 12.63
C PRO A 291 21.67 -18.14 13.72
N PRO A 292 20.93 -18.09 14.83
CA PRO A 292 21.16 -17.16 15.95
C PRO A 292 22.56 -17.24 16.58
N ASP A 293 23.33 -18.29 16.28
CA ASP A 293 24.61 -18.62 16.90
C ASP A 293 25.81 -18.18 16.04
N LEU A 294 25.63 -17.12 15.25
CA LEU A 294 26.68 -16.59 14.38
C LEU A 294 27.87 -16.13 15.26
N GLN A 295 28.97 -16.88 15.19
CA GLN A 295 30.23 -16.59 15.90
C GLN A 295 31.06 -15.49 15.19
N GLY A 296 30.42 -14.67 14.34
CA GLY A 296 31.10 -13.78 13.41
C GLY A 296 30.33 -12.50 13.08
N ALA A 297 30.98 -11.61 12.33
CA ALA A 297 30.35 -10.45 11.72
C ALA A 297 29.98 -10.76 10.26
N LYS A 298 28.68 -10.79 9.96
CA LYS A 298 28.18 -11.08 8.61
C LYS A 298 27.45 -9.87 8.04
N MET A 299 27.82 -9.47 6.83
CA MET A 299 27.09 -8.43 6.13
C MET A 299 25.69 -8.90 5.75
N VAL A 300 24.70 -8.06 6.03
CA VAL A 300 23.31 -8.35 5.64
C VAL A 300 22.74 -7.31 4.67
N GLY A 301 23.38 -6.15 4.57
CA GLY A 301 23.08 -5.16 3.55
C GLY A 301 24.17 -4.10 3.50
N GLY A 302 24.25 -3.40 2.37
CA GLY A 302 25.18 -2.30 2.22
C GLY A 302 24.80 -1.42 1.05
N TYR A 303 25.24 -0.17 1.10
CA TYR A 303 25.03 0.78 0.02
C TYR A 303 26.24 1.71 -0.11
N ALA A 304 26.70 1.94 -1.35
CA ALA A 304 27.76 2.86 -1.68
C ALA A 304 27.18 4.14 -2.31
N GLY A 305 27.50 5.31 -1.75
CA GLY A 305 27.08 6.59 -2.31
C GLY A 305 27.81 7.78 -1.68
N ASP A 306 27.97 8.85 -2.45
CA ASP A 306 28.49 10.15 -1.98
C ASP A 306 29.84 10.09 -1.21
N GLY A 307 30.76 9.21 -1.64
CA GLY A 307 32.06 9.08 -0.98
C GLY A 307 32.01 8.37 0.38
N ALA A 308 30.93 7.63 0.65
CA ALA A 308 30.78 6.81 1.82
C ALA A 308 30.14 5.45 1.49
N PHE A 309 30.34 4.51 2.40
CA PHE A 309 29.73 3.19 2.35
C PHE A 309 28.98 2.93 3.66
N VAL A 310 27.67 2.69 3.56
CA VAL A 310 26.84 2.35 4.71
C VAL A 310 26.67 0.85 4.77
N LEU A 311 26.94 0.27 5.93
CA LEU A 311 26.90 -1.16 6.19
C LEU A 311 25.82 -1.49 7.22
N ALA A 312 25.07 -2.57 6.98
CA ALA A 312 24.34 -3.29 8.01
C ALA A 312 24.99 -4.66 8.21
N VAL A 313 25.38 -4.92 9.45
CA VAL A 313 26.12 -6.13 9.81
C VAL A 313 25.44 -6.79 10.99
N ARG A 314 25.33 -8.11 10.92
CA ARG A 314 24.94 -8.94 12.04
C ARG A 314 26.17 -9.41 12.80
N THR A 315 26.13 -9.34 14.12
CA THR A 315 27.19 -9.76 15.03
C THR A 315 26.62 -10.64 16.15
N ASN A 316 27.47 -10.98 17.11
CA ASN A 316 27.08 -11.72 18.30
C ASN A 316 25.98 -10.96 19.08
N ARG A 317 24.88 -11.66 19.45
CA ARG A 317 23.75 -11.09 20.19
C ARG A 317 24.10 -10.57 21.58
N THR A 318 25.21 -11.03 22.16
CA THR A 318 25.67 -10.52 23.46
C THR A 318 26.48 -9.22 23.32
N ALA A 319 26.83 -8.82 22.10
CA ALA A 319 27.51 -7.55 21.87
C ALA A 319 26.54 -6.38 22.11
N THR A 320 27.05 -5.32 22.73
CA THR A 320 26.35 -4.05 22.95
C THR A 320 26.97 -2.92 22.15
N THR A 321 28.28 -3.00 21.88
CA THR A 321 29.00 -2.02 21.05
C THR A 321 29.95 -2.72 20.09
N VAL A 322 30.22 -2.05 18.97
CA VAL A 322 31.24 -2.46 18.00
C VAL A 322 32.14 -1.30 17.66
N GLU A 323 33.40 -1.61 17.39
CA GLU A 323 34.36 -0.72 16.75
C GLU A 323 34.70 -1.31 15.38
N VAL A 324 34.55 -0.52 14.33
CA VAL A 324 34.78 -0.94 12.95
C VAL A 324 35.87 -0.07 12.34
N SER A 325 36.91 -0.69 11.82
CA SER A 325 37.98 -0.03 11.08
C SER A 325 38.06 -0.55 9.65
N ALA A 326 38.42 0.32 8.71
CA ALA A 326 38.62 -0.02 7.31
C ALA A 326 39.71 0.86 6.69
N ASP A 327 40.52 0.28 5.80
CA ASP A 327 41.50 0.96 4.93
C ASP A 327 42.32 2.10 5.59
N GLY A 328 42.85 1.87 6.79
CA GLY A 328 43.71 2.85 7.49
C GLY A 328 42.98 4.12 7.99
N GLY A 329 41.66 4.19 7.84
CA GLY A 329 40.82 5.22 8.43
C GLY A 329 40.65 5.06 9.95
N PRO A 330 40.22 6.13 10.64
CA PRO A 330 39.92 6.04 12.07
C PRO A 330 38.78 5.03 12.32
N PRO A 331 38.84 4.27 13.42
CA PRO A 331 37.75 3.38 13.79
C PRO A 331 36.46 4.16 14.07
N VAL A 332 35.33 3.57 13.67
CA VAL A 332 33.99 4.10 13.92
C VAL A 332 33.30 3.17 14.93
N THR A 333 32.75 3.77 15.98
CA THR A 333 31.99 3.03 16.99
C THR A 333 30.50 3.09 16.68
N ALA A 334 29.80 1.97 16.87
CA ALA A 334 28.34 1.90 16.78
C ALA A 334 27.75 1.01 17.88
N ASP A 335 26.50 1.30 18.23
CA ASP A 335 25.73 0.48 19.14
C ASP A 335 25.18 -0.76 18.42
N VAL A 336 25.03 -1.84 19.17
CA VAL A 336 24.44 -3.10 18.70
C VAL A 336 23.03 -3.23 19.24
N VAL A 337 22.06 -3.44 18.35
CA VAL A 337 20.64 -3.63 18.67
C VAL A 337 20.18 -4.95 18.06
N ASP A 338 19.68 -5.86 18.90
CA ASP A 338 19.26 -7.22 18.51
C ASP A 338 20.32 -8.02 17.74
N GLY A 339 21.61 -7.79 18.05
CA GLY A 339 22.74 -8.39 17.35
C GLY A 339 23.02 -7.80 15.97
N PHE A 340 22.48 -6.61 15.64
CA PHE A 340 22.79 -5.86 14.43
C PHE A 340 23.44 -4.53 14.77
N PHE A 341 24.27 -4.03 13.87
CA PHE A 341 24.75 -2.67 13.91
C PHE A 341 24.79 -2.08 12.50
N MET A 342 24.85 -0.75 12.43
CA MET A 342 25.13 -0.03 11.20
C MET A 342 26.28 0.95 11.38
N VAL A 343 27.11 1.07 10.35
CA VAL A 343 28.22 2.03 10.32
C VAL A 343 28.31 2.68 8.95
N THR A 344 28.78 3.93 8.94
CA THR A 344 29.15 4.64 7.72
C THR A 344 30.66 4.73 7.69
N LEU A 345 31.27 4.11 6.69
CA LEU A 345 32.71 4.14 6.46
C LEU A 345 33.03 5.14 5.34
N PRO A 346 34.06 5.98 5.49
CA PRO A 346 34.53 6.83 4.40
C PRO A 346 35.12 5.95 3.29
N GLY A 347 34.89 6.31 2.02
CA GLY A 347 35.51 5.60 0.90
C GLY A 347 35.04 6.10 -0.47
N ASP A 348 35.90 6.03 -1.49
CA ASP A 348 35.59 6.51 -2.84
C ASP A 348 34.63 5.56 -3.57
N GLY A 349 33.34 5.58 -3.18
CA GLY A 349 32.10 5.22 -3.90
C GLY A 349 31.99 3.88 -4.66
N ALA A 350 33.08 3.17 -4.91
CA ALA A 350 33.18 2.09 -5.87
C ALA A 350 33.78 0.83 -5.25
N ARG A 351 34.66 0.92 -4.23
CA ARG A 351 35.40 -0.24 -3.70
C ARG A 351 35.90 0.00 -2.27
N ILE A 352 35.07 -0.23 -1.25
CA ILE A 352 35.63 -0.70 0.02
C ILE A 352 35.88 -2.20 -0.16
N SER A 353 37.11 -2.64 0.07
CA SER A 353 37.41 -4.07 0.10
C SER A 353 36.91 -4.64 1.42
N PHE A 354 35.96 -5.57 1.42
CA PHE A 354 35.45 -6.13 2.67
C PHE A 354 36.51 -6.90 3.47
N ASP A 355 37.55 -7.38 2.78
CA ASP A 355 38.72 -8.00 3.39
C ASP A 355 39.50 -7.04 4.30
N THR A 356 39.31 -5.72 4.16
CA THR A 356 39.98 -4.71 4.97
C THR A 356 39.10 -4.16 6.10
N VAL A 357 37.83 -4.57 6.17
CA VAL A 357 36.91 -4.20 7.24
C VAL A 357 37.14 -5.11 8.44
N HIS A 358 37.63 -4.54 9.53
CA HIS A 358 37.84 -5.24 10.80
C HIS A 358 36.83 -4.78 11.85
N VAL A 359 36.24 -5.72 12.57
CA VAL A 359 35.21 -5.49 13.58
C VAL A 359 35.69 -6.04 14.92
N THR A 360 35.61 -5.20 15.96
CA THR A 360 35.76 -5.61 17.36
C THR A 360 34.45 -5.38 18.10
N ALA A 361 33.77 -6.45 18.51
CA ALA A 361 32.51 -6.39 19.24
C ALA A 361 32.71 -6.64 20.74
N ARG A 362 32.05 -5.84 21.57
CA ARG A 362 32.14 -5.93 23.04
C ARG A 362 30.76 -6.09 23.67
N ASN A 363 30.68 -6.88 24.74
CA ASN A 363 29.47 -7.00 25.56
C ASN A 363 29.35 -5.86 26.59
N ALA A 364 28.29 -5.90 27.41
CA ALA A 364 28.04 -4.93 28.47
C ALA A 364 29.20 -4.82 29.49
N ASP A 365 29.91 -5.93 29.73
CA ASP A 365 31.08 -6.00 30.62
C ASP A 365 32.38 -5.55 29.93
N LYS A 366 32.29 -4.99 28.72
CA LYS A 366 33.40 -4.53 27.86
C LYS A 366 34.35 -5.64 27.40
N GLN A 367 33.99 -6.91 27.61
CA GLN A 367 34.74 -8.05 27.12
C GLN A 367 34.57 -8.20 25.61
N ILE A 368 35.64 -8.55 24.91
CA ILE A 368 35.60 -8.81 23.47
C ILE A 368 34.87 -10.14 23.25
N VAL A 369 33.75 -10.08 22.54
CA VAL A 369 32.95 -11.26 22.17
C VAL A 369 33.15 -11.65 20.70
N TYR A 370 33.76 -10.77 19.90
CA TYR A 370 34.18 -11.04 18.54
C TYR A 370 35.29 -10.08 18.12
N THR A 371 36.28 -10.58 17.39
CA THR A 371 37.26 -9.78 16.65
C THR A 371 37.59 -10.49 15.34
N GLY A 372 37.50 -9.78 14.21
CA GLY A 372 37.71 -10.39 12.90
C GLY A 372 37.18 -9.55 11.74
N GLY A 373 37.24 -10.10 10.54
CA GLY A 373 36.71 -9.47 9.33
C GLY A 373 35.18 -9.51 9.25
N VAL A 374 34.61 -8.85 8.25
CA VAL A 374 33.20 -9.03 7.86
C VAL A 374 33.12 -10.03 6.71
N THR A 375 32.24 -11.03 6.83
CA THR A 375 31.98 -12.03 5.78
C THR A 375 30.70 -11.77 5.01
#